data_AF-A0A485CS41-F1
#
_entry.id   AF-A0A485CS41-F1
#
_cell.length_a   1.000
_cell.length_b   1.000
_cell.length_c   1.000
_cell.angle_alpha   90.00
_cell.angle_beta   90.00
_cell.angle_gamma   90.00
#
_symmetry.space_group_name_H-M   'P 1'
#
loop_
_entity.id
_entity.type
_entity.pdbx_description
1 polymer ?
#
loop_
_entity_poly.entity_id
_entity_poly.type
_entity_poly.pdbx_seq_one_letter_code
_entity_poly.pdbx_strand_id
1 'polypeptide(L)'
;MRFDVSRQPVREAFIKLAENGLIQIRPQRGSYVNKISLSQVRNGCFVRQAIECAVARRAATMITDAQSYLLEQNLHQQRIAIDRQQLNDFFQLDDEFHQLLSSIADCQLAWDTIENIKGRH
;
A
#
# COMPACT_ATOMS: atom_id res chain seq x y z
N MET A 1 24.19 -7.41 -23.77
CA MET A 1 22.72 -7.53 -23.62
C MET A 1 22.40 -8.53 -22.52
N ARG A 2 21.80 -8.08 -21.42
CA ARG A 2 20.99 -8.90 -20.50
C ARG A 2 20.22 -7.95 -19.57
N PHE A 3 18.91 -7.97 -19.71
CA PHE A 3 17.93 -7.25 -18.91
C PHE A 3 17.94 -7.79 -17.48
N ASP A 4 17.98 -6.93 -16.45
CA ASP A 4 17.46 -7.26 -15.11
C ASP A 4 17.04 -5.99 -14.37
N VAL A 5 16.04 -5.30 -14.90
CA VAL A 5 15.37 -4.19 -14.23
C VAL A 5 14.19 -4.77 -13.45
N SER A 6 14.43 -5.46 -12.32
CA SER A 6 13.29 -6.01 -11.53
C SER A 6 13.53 -6.33 -10.05
N ARG A 7 14.38 -5.60 -9.31
CA ARG A 7 14.54 -5.87 -7.85
C ARG A 7 14.74 -4.66 -6.93
N GLN A 8 14.90 -3.46 -7.47
CA GLN A 8 15.22 -2.27 -6.69
C GLN A 8 14.02 -1.63 -5.94
N PRO A 9 12.81 -1.51 -6.54
CA PRO A 9 11.72 -0.71 -5.93
C PRO A 9 11.08 -1.35 -4.68
N VAL A 10 10.99 -2.68 -4.65
CA VAL A 10 10.42 -3.43 -3.52
C VAL A 10 11.28 -3.28 -2.27
N ARG A 11 12.61 -3.22 -2.45
CA ARG A 11 13.58 -3.12 -1.35
C ARG A 11 13.48 -1.78 -0.62
N GLU A 12 13.24 -0.69 -1.33
CA GLU A 12 13.13 0.64 -0.71
C GLU A 12 11.82 0.83 0.06
N ALA A 13 10.72 0.23 -0.42
CA ALA A 13 9.47 0.18 0.33
C ALA A 13 9.62 -0.61 1.65
N PHE A 14 10.38 -1.71 1.64
CA PHE A 14 10.71 -2.48 2.85
C PHE A 14 11.64 -1.75 3.84
N ILE A 15 12.48 -0.82 3.37
CA ILE A 15 13.36 -0.03 4.25
C ILE A 15 12.57 1.07 4.96
N LYS A 16 11.60 1.71 4.29
CA LYS A 16 10.71 2.71 4.92
C LYS A 16 9.78 2.11 5.98
N LEU A 17 9.41 0.84 5.82
CA LEU A 17 8.64 0.07 6.82
C LEU A 17 9.47 -0.20 8.10
N ALA A 18 10.79 -0.38 7.98
CA ALA A 18 11.67 -0.65 9.12
C ALA A 18 11.78 0.49 10.16
N GLU A 19 11.31 1.70 9.85
CA GLU A 19 11.46 2.89 10.71
C GLU A 19 10.37 3.04 11.78
N ASN A 20 9.30 2.23 11.76
CA ASN A 20 8.09 2.45 12.59
C ASN A 20 7.82 1.42 13.72
N GLY A 21 8.87 0.80 14.30
CA GLY A 21 8.78 0.27 15.68
C GLY A 21 9.03 -1.23 15.92
N LEU A 22 9.77 -1.93 15.05
CA LEU A 22 10.11 -3.36 15.23
C LEU A 22 11.30 -3.67 16.17
N ILE A 23 11.58 -2.83 17.18
CA ILE A 23 12.66 -3.10 18.16
C ILE A 23 12.07 -3.53 19.50
N GLN A 24 12.28 -4.79 19.87
CA GLN A 24 12.25 -5.20 21.28
C GLN A 24 13.69 -5.18 21.80
N ILE A 25 14.01 -4.17 22.63
CA ILE A 25 15.31 -4.06 23.31
C ILE A 25 15.33 -5.10 24.43
N ARG A 26 16.18 -6.12 24.33
CA ARG A 26 16.62 -6.90 25.49
C ARG A 26 18.10 -6.60 25.77
N PRO A 27 18.48 -6.23 27.00
CA PRO A 27 19.86 -5.88 27.30
C PRO A 27 20.70 -7.15 27.35
N GLN A 28 21.57 -7.30 26.36
CA GLN A 28 22.97 -7.75 26.43
C GLN A 28 23.38 -8.50 25.15
N ARG A 29 24.32 -7.87 24.42
CA ARG A 29 25.19 -8.41 23.35
C ARG A 29 24.57 -8.61 21.95
N GLY A 30 24.83 -7.62 21.07
CA GLY A 30 24.91 -7.78 19.61
C GLY A 30 23.67 -7.34 18.83
N SER A 31 23.78 -6.24 18.07
CA SER A 31 22.71 -5.78 17.17
C SER A 31 22.40 -6.82 16.09
N TYR A 32 21.18 -7.36 16.10
CA TYR A 32 20.64 -8.20 15.03
C TYR A 32 19.40 -7.54 14.43
N VAL A 33 19.41 -7.33 13.12
CA VAL A 33 18.25 -6.88 12.34
C VAL A 33 17.23 -8.02 12.32
N ASN A 34 16.04 -7.79 12.85
CA ASN A 34 14.97 -8.79 12.87
C ASN A 34 14.47 -8.99 11.43
N LYS A 35 14.44 -10.25 10.95
CA LYS A 35 14.10 -10.57 9.55
C LYS A 35 12.61 -10.31 9.30
N ILE A 36 12.29 -9.65 8.19
CA ILE A 36 10.92 -9.52 7.67
C ILE A 36 10.29 -10.91 7.62
N SER A 37 9.22 -11.12 8.40
CA SER A 37 8.51 -12.38 8.40
C SER A 37 7.63 -12.46 7.16
N LEU A 38 8.05 -13.25 6.17
CA LEU A 38 7.26 -13.49 4.95
C LEU A 38 5.85 -14.03 5.27
N SER A 39 5.66 -14.73 6.39
CA SER A 39 4.34 -15.19 6.80
C SER A 39 3.43 -14.05 7.26
N GLN A 40 3.98 -13.05 7.97
CA GLN A 40 3.22 -11.86 8.37
C GLN A 40 2.83 -11.02 7.15
N VAL A 41 3.76 -10.82 6.21
CA VAL A 41 3.47 -10.12 4.94
C VAL A 41 2.33 -10.81 4.17
N ARG A 42 2.39 -12.15 4.04
CA ARG A 42 1.33 -12.92 3.36
C ARG A 42 -0.04 -12.78 4.04
N ASN A 43 -0.07 -12.82 5.38
CA ASN A 43 -1.30 -12.63 6.14
C ASN A 43 -1.87 -11.22 5.95
N GLY A 44 -1.00 -10.19 5.98
CA GLY A 44 -1.39 -8.81 5.69
C GLY A 44 -1.98 -8.66 4.29
N CYS A 45 -1.33 -9.23 3.27
CA CYS A 45 -1.85 -9.25 1.90
C CYS A 45 -3.21 -9.95 1.79
N PHE A 46 -3.40 -11.09 2.45
CA PHE A 46 -4.67 -11.82 2.44
C PHE A 46 -5.82 -10.98 3.00
N VAL A 47 -5.61 -10.35 4.17
CA VAL A 47 -6.62 -9.49 4.82
C VAL A 47 -6.92 -8.27 3.95
N ARG A 48 -5.89 -7.59 3.45
CA ARG A 48 -6.05 -6.43 2.56
C ARG A 48 -6.83 -6.79 1.30
N GLN A 49 -6.48 -7.88 0.63
CA GLN A 49 -7.18 -8.32 -0.58
C GLN A 49 -8.66 -8.57 -0.31
N ALA A 50 -9.01 -9.21 0.81
CA ALA A 50 -10.40 -9.46 1.17
C ALA A 50 -11.19 -8.15 1.35
N ILE A 51 -10.60 -7.16 2.03
CA ILE A 51 -11.21 -5.85 2.27
C ILE A 51 -11.30 -5.04 0.97
N GLU A 52 -10.18 -4.85 0.27
CA GLU A 52 -10.08 -4.06 -0.95
C GLU A 52 -11.05 -4.58 -2.03
N CYS A 53 -11.16 -5.91 -2.19
CA CYS A 53 -12.12 -6.50 -3.13
C CYS A 53 -13.58 -6.25 -2.74
N ALA A 54 -13.90 -6.27 -1.45
CA ALA A 54 -15.25 -5.98 -0.98
C ALA A 54 -15.62 -4.50 -1.17
N VAL A 55 -14.68 -3.60 -0.85
CA VAL A 55 -14.81 -2.15 -1.07
C VAL A 55 -15.01 -1.85 -2.55
N ALA A 56 -14.15 -2.38 -3.43
CA ALA A 56 -14.25 -2.13 -4.87
C ALA A 56 -15.60 -2.59 -5.46
N ARG A 57 -16.09 -3.78 -5.06
CA ARG A 57 -17.41 -4.27 -5.49
C ARG A 57 -18.55 -3.35 -5.03
N ARG A 58 -18.51 -2.88 -3.77
CA ARG A 58 -19.54 -1.97 -3.25
C ARG A 58 -19.46 -0.61 -3.93
N ALA A 59 -18.25 -0.03 -4.04
CA ALA A 59 -18.02 1.25 -4.71
C ALA A 59 -18.57 1.26 -6.15
N ALA A 60 -18.33 0.18 -6.91
CA ALA A 60 -18.84 0.07 -8.28
C ALA A 60 -20.37 0.17 -8.40
N THR A 61 -21.13 -0.16 -7.35
CA THR A 61 -22.59 -0.04 -7.35
C THR A 61 -23.11 1.36 -6.96
N MET A 62 -22.23 2.21 -6.41
CA MET A 62 -22.57 3.50 -5.82
C MET A 62 -21.91 4.69 -6.54
N ILE A 63 -20.91 4.41 -7.37
CA ILE A 63 -20.06 5.42 -8.01
C ILE A 63 -20.85 6.31 -8.96
N THR A 64 -20.54 7.61 -8.93
CA THR A 64 -21.03 8.60 -9.90
C THR A 64 -20.00 8.81 -11.02
N ASP A 65 -20.44 9.32 -12.18
CA ASP A 65 -19.54 9.63 -13.30
C ASP A 65 -18.39 10.57 -12.90
N ALA A 66 -18.69 11.57 -12.07
CA ALA A 66 -17.69 12.50 -11.56
C ALA A 66 -16.63 11.79 -10.69
N GLN A 67 -17.05 10.86 -9.82
CA GLN A 67 -16.13 10.07 -9.00
C GLN A 67 -15.33 9.06 -9.83
N SER A 68 -15.94 8.45 -10.85
CA SER A 68 -15.25 7.58 -11.81
C SER A 68 -14.13 8.34 -12.52
N TYR A 69 -14.42 9.56 -12.98
CA TYR A 69 -13.43 10.42 -13.60
C TYR A 69 -12.26 10.75 -12.65
N LEU A 70 -12.53 11.02 -11.37
CA LEU A 70 -11.48 11.26 -10.37
C LEU A 70 -10.59 10.02 -10.17
N LEU A 71 -11.16 8.81 -10.10
CA LEU A 71 -10.39 7.57 -10.01
C LEU A 71 -9.51 7.36 -11.25
N GLU A 72 -10.06 7.59 -12.45
CA GLU A 72 -9.32 7.49 -13.70
C GLU A 72 -8.16 8.50 -13.77
N GLN A 73 -8.39 9.74 -13.35
CA GLN A 73 -7.35 10.75 -13.27
C GLN A 73 -6.24 10.35 -12.29
N ASN A 74 -6.59 9.83 -11.11
CA ASN A 74 -5.61 9.35 -10.15
C ASN A 74 -4.78 8.19 -10.75
N LEU A 75 -5.41 7.19 -11.35
CA LEU A 75 -4.70 6.08 -12.01
C LEU A 75 -3.78 6.56 -13.14
N HIS A 76 -4.18 7.59 -13.88
CA HIS A 76 -3.32 8.21 -14.87
C HIS A 76 -2.08 8.86 -14.24
N GLN A 77 -2.24 9.58 -13.12
CA GLN A 77 -1.10 10.16 -12.40
C GLN A 77 -0.19 9.08 -11.81
N GLN A 78 -0.74 7.97 -11.30
CA GLN A 78 0.06 6.83 -10.84
C GLN A 78 0.93 6.27 -11.98
N ARG A 79 0.37 6.13 -13.19
CA ARG A 79 1.12 5.71 -14.37
C ARG A 79 2.28 6.65 -14.68
N ILE A 80 2.02 7.96 -14.68
CA ILE A 80 3.05 8.98 -14.90
C ILE A 80 4.15 8.88 -13.83
N ALA A 81 3.78 8.74 -12.57
CA ALA A 81 4.72 8.61 -11.46
C ALA A 81 5.62 7.38 -11.60
N ILE A 82 5.04 6.23 -12.00
CA ILE A 82 5.81 5.01 -12.30
C ILE A 82 6.77 5.25 -13.47
N ASP A 83 6.30 5.82 -14.58
CA ASP A 83 7.10 6.05 -15.78
C ASP A 83 8.27 7.01 -15.51
N ARG A 84 8.07 7.96 -14.58
CA ARG A 84 9.09 8.91 -14.11
C ARG A 84 9.92 8.41 -12.94
N GLN A 85 9.70 7.17 -12.49
CA GLN A 85 10.37 6.58 -11.33
C GLN A 85 10.19 7.37 -10.01
N GLN A 86 9.08 8.12 -9.91
CA GLN A 86 8.70 8.91 -8.74
C GLN A 86 7.89 8.05 -7.76
N LEU A 87 8.57 7.13 -7.07
CA LEU A 87 7.90 6.13 -6.22
C LEU A 87 7.12 6.73 -5.05
N ASN A 88 7.60 7.82 -4.46
CA ASN A 88 6.87 8.50 -3.37
C ASN A 88 5.53 9.04 -3.84
N ASP A 89 5.53 9.68 -5.01
CA ASP A 89 4.33 10.23 -5.63
C ASP A 89 3.36 9.10 -5.97
N PHE A 90 3.86 7.96 -6.48
CA PHE A 90 3.05 6.77 -6.70
C PHE A 90 2.37 6.28 -5.41
N PHE A 91 3.11 6.14 -4.30
CA PHE A 91 2.52 5.67 -3.04
C PHE A 91 1.47 6.63 -2.48
N GLN A 92 1.70 7.94 -2.57
CA GLN A 92 0.71 8.93 -2.17
C GLN A 92 -0.57 8.79 -3.02
N LEU A 93 -0.42 8.69 -4.34
CA LEU A 93 -1.55 8.54 -5.26
C LEU A 93 -2.30 7.21 -5.05
N ASP A 94 -1.60 6.12 -4.71
CA ASP A 94 -2.19 4.83 -4.34
C ASP A 94 -3.05 4.95 -3.07
N ASP A 95 -2.53 5.64 -2.04
CA ASP A 95 -3.27 5.89 -0.80
C ASP A 95 -4.54 6.71 -1.07
N GLU A 96 -4.42 7.79 -1.86
CA GLU A 96 -5.55 8.62 -2.29
C GLU A 96 -6.61 7.82 -3.07
N PHE A 97 -6.18 6.91 -3.95
CA PHE A 97 -7.07 6.04 -4.73
C PHE A 97 -7.90 5.12 -3.82
N HIS A 98 -7.24 4.45 -2.87
CA HIS A 98 -7.89 3.54 -1.94
C HIS A 98 -8.79 4.29 -0.96
N GLN A 99 -8.41 5.48 -0.52
CA GLN A 99 -9.26 6.35 0.30
C GLN A 99 -10.52 6.76 -0.49
N LEU A 100 -10.38 7.21 -1.74
CA LEU A 100 -11.52 7.57 -2.59
C LEU A 100 -12.47 6.38 -2.80
N LEU A 101 -11.94 5.18 -3.06
CA LEU A 101 -12.76 3.96 -3.15
C LEU A 101 -13.54 3.66 -1.86
N SER A 102 -12.90 3.79 -0.70
CA SER A 102 -13.56 3.58 0.60
C SER A 102 -14.66 4.61 0.88
N SER A 103 -14.46 5.86 0.43
CA SER A 103 -15.45 6.93 0.53
C SER A 103 -16.66 6.66 -0.37
N ILE A 104 -16.43 6.27 -1.63
CA ILE A 104 -17.50 5.89 -2.57
C ILE A 104 -18.29 4.69 -2.05
N ALA A 105 -17.60 3.70 -1.46
CA ALA A 105 -18.22 2.53 -0.86
C ALA A 105 -18.94 2.81 0.46
N ASP A 106 -18.92 4.05 0.97
CA ASP A 106 -19.43 4.42 2.30
C ASP A 106 -18.92 3.46 3.40
N CYS A 107 -17.59 3.30 3.43
CA CYS A 107 -16.90 2.38 4.31
C CYS A 107 -15.50 2.89 4.67
N GLN A 108 -15.41 4.08 5.26
CA GLN A 108 -14.13 4.72 5.62
C GLN A 108 -13.25 3.84 6.53
N LEU A 109 -13.87 3.07 7.44
CA LEU A 109 -13.17 2.12 8.30
C LEU A 109 -12.33 1.10 7.52
N ALA A 110 -12.70 0.76 6.28
CA ALA A 110 -11.93 -0.13 5.44
C ALA A 110 -10.56 0.48 5.09
N TRP A 111 -10.52 1.77 4.75
CA TRP A 111 -9.27 2.48 4.52
C TRP A 111 -8.43 2.53 5.79
N ASP A 112 -9.00 2.96 6.91
CA ASP A 112 -8.28 3.05 8.18
C ASP A 112 -7.70 1.68 8.58
N THR A 113 -8.43 0.59 8.31
CA THR A 113 -7.95 -0.78 8.57
C THR A 113 -6.79 -1.15 7.64
N ILE A 114 -6.89 -0.84 6.34
CA ILE A 114 -5.83 -1.11 5.35
C ILE A 114 -4.57 -0.28 5.66
N GLU A 115 -4.73 1.00 5.98
CA GLU A 115 -3.65 1.93 6.35
C GLU A 115 -2.94 1.46 7.62
N ASN A 116 -3.69 1.01 8.63
CA ASN A 116 -3.09 0.43 9.84
C ASN A 116 -2.32 -0.87 9.56
N ILE A 117 -2.74 -1.67 8.58
CA ILE A 117 -1.98 -2.86 8.13
C ILE A 117 -0.73 -2.43 7.34
N LYS A 118 -0.79 -1.32 6.58
CA LYS A 118 0.37 -0.71 5.89
C LYS A 118 1.38 -0.17 6.91
N GLY A 119 0.95 0.52 7.96
CA GLY A 119 1.81 1.18 8.97
C GLY A 119 2.28 0.30 10.12
N ARG A 120 1.73 -0.91 10.28
CA ARG A 120 2.17 -1.90 11.27
C ARG A 120 3.14 -2.93 10.69
N HIS A 121 4.15 -2.53 9.93
CA HIS A 121 5.28 -3.40 9.56
C HIS A 121 6.53 -2.57 9.31
#